data_AF-A0A0C2FE55-F1
#
_entry.id   AF-A0A0C2FE55-F1
#
_cell.length_a   1.000
_cell.length_b   1.000
_cell.length_c   1.000
_cell.angle_alpha   90.00
_cell.angle_beta   90.00
_cell.angle_gamma   90.00
#
_symmetry.space_group_name_H-M   'P 1'
#
loop_
_entity.id
_entity.type
_entity.pdbx_description
1 polymer ?
#
loop_
_entity_poly.entity_id
_entity_poly.type
_entity_poly.pdbx_seq_one_letter_code
_entity_poly.pdbx_strand_id
1 'polypeptide(L)'
;YFLHTENSTSWEEDEHLAYDPDKSRFLQAFNGWVMSADPLKNFALSDSQVYLRRELVCWGDSVKLNYGEKPEDCPFLWKYMKDYTYVVVALSAGKVPPKQECARVFHGLRIDNAHSTPIHVAEYLLLAAREIRPDVYVFAELFTGSEHKDNLFVNRLGISSLIREAQAAHDSHEQGRLVY
;
A
#
# COMPACT_ATOMS: atom_id res chain seq x y z
N TYR A 1 5.31 8.80 -15.57
CA TYR A 1 4.54 9.12 -14.35
C TYR A 1 3.10 8.65 -14.43
N PHE A 2 2.50 8.61 -15.62
CA PHE A 2 1.16 8.09 -15.83
C PHE A 2 1.19 6.97 -16.86
N LEU A 3 0.29 6.01 -16.71
CA LEU A 3 -0.04 4.99 -17.69
C LEU A 3 -1.28 5.46 -18.46
N HIS A 4 -1.22 5.42 -19.79
CA HIS A 4 -2.37 5.61 -20.66
C HIS A 4 -2.33 4.61 -21.81
N THR A 5 -3.51 4.23 -22.31
CA THR A 5 -3.66 3.23 -23.38
C THR A 5 -3.73 3.84 -24.77
N GLU A 6 -3.86 5.17 -24.86
CA GLU A 6 -3.94 5.89 -26.12
C GLU A 6 -2.55 6.05 -26.74
N ASN A 7 -2.46 5.95 -28.06
CA ASN A 7 -1.24 6.31 -28.77
C ASN A 7 -1.14 7.84 -28.82
N SER A 8 -0.11 8.37 -28.18
CA SER A 8 0.23 9.78 -28.19
C SER A 8 1.70 9.94 -28.58
N THR A 9 1.99 11.01 -29.31
CA THR A 9 3.34 11.31 -29.83
C THR A 9 3.89 12.64 -29.33
N SER A 10 3.08 13.41 -28.59
CA SER A 10 3.43 14.76 -28.10
C SER A 10 2.80 15.04 -26.73
N TRP A 11 3.35 16.00 -26.00
CA TRP A 11 2.82 16.36 -24.68
C TRP A 11 1.51 17.15 -24.79
N GLU A 12 1.28 17.86 -25.91
CA GLU A 12 0.04 18.55 -26.21
C GLU A 12 -1.12 17.56 -26.38
N GLU A 13 -0.87 16.44 -27.08
CA GLU A 13 -1.82 15.33 -27.19
C GLU A 13 -2.12 14.72 -25.81
N ASP A 14 -1.09 14.46 -25.00
CA ASP A 14 -1.25 13.95 -23.62
C ASP A 14 -2.08 14.90 -22.76
N GLU A 15 -1.87 16.21 -22.89
CA GLU A 15 -2.64 17.24 -22.18
C GLU A 15 -4.12 17.21 -22.63
N HIS A 16 -4.38 17.15 -23.93
CA HIS A 16 -5.75 17.01 -24.44
C HIS A 16 -6.44 15.74 -23.92
N LEU A 17 -5.73 14.62 -23.85
CA LEU A 17 -6.23 13.36 -23.28
C LEU A 17 -6.56 13.50 -21.79
N ALA A 18 -5.77 14.28 -21.05
CA ALA A 18 -5.98 14.54 -19.62
C ALA A 18 -7.24 15.34 -19.31
N TYR A 19 -7.67 16.21 -20.25
CA TYR A 19 -8.90 16.99 -20.11
C TYR A 19 -10.12 16.36 -20.80
N ASP A 20 -9.97 15.23 -21.48
CA ASP A 20 -11.07 14.48 -22.09
C ASP A 20 -11.78 13.61 -21.02
N PRO A 21 -13.07 13.82 -20.69
CA PRO A 21 -13.77 13.07 -19.64
C PRO A 21 -13.92 11.56 -19.89
N ASP A 22 -13.87 11.13 -21.15
CA ASP A 22 -14.01 9.72 -21.51
C ASP A 22 -12.66 9.00 -21.49
N LYS A 23 -11.58 9.72 -21.75
CA LYS A 23 -10.22 9.15 -21.77
C LYS A 23 -9.45 9.34 -20.47
N SER A 24 -9.62 10.48 -19.80
CA SER A 24 -8.92 10.83 -18.55
C SER A 24 -9.12 9.80 -17.44
N ARG A 25 -10.28 9.11 -17.40
CA ARG A 25 -10.56 8.03 -16.44
C ARG A 25 -9.65 6.81 -16.58
N PHE A 26 -8.97 6.65 -17.72
CA PHE A 26 -8.00 5.59 -17.98
C PHE A 26 -6.55 6.06 -17.81
N LEU A 27 -6.33 7.33 -17.45
CA LEU A 27 -5.02 7.85 -17.08
C LEU A 27 -4.74 7.46 -15.62
N GLN A 28 -3.80 6.54 -15.43
CA GLN A 28 -3.51 5.98 -14.13
C GLN A 28 -2.15 6.48 -13.64
N ALA A 29 -2.08 6.96 -12.40
CA ALA A 29 -0.82 7.42 -11.83
C ALA A 29 0.03 6.22 -11.37
N PHE A 30 1.31 6.20 -11.74
CA PHE A 30 2.25 5.22 -11.22
C PHE A 30 2.58 5.49 -9.75
N ASN A 31 2.82 4.43 -8.98
CA ASN A 31 3.27 4.55 -7.61
C ASN A 31 4.79 4.78 -7.53
N GLY A 32 5.31 4.95 -6.32
CA GLY A 32 6.72 5.21 -6.07
C GLY A 32 6.96 5.71 -4.65
N TRP A 33 8.10 6.36 -4.45
CA TRP A 33 8.44 7.03 -3.20
C TRP A 33 9.01 8.43 -3.45
N VAL A 34 8.90 9.29 -2.44
CA VAL A 34 9.39 10.67 -2.47
C VAL A 34 10.37 10.85 -1.32
N MET A 35 11.54 11.43 -1.62
CA MET A 35 12.58 11.65 -0.62
C MET A 35 12.06 12.55 0.52
N SER A 36 12.25 12.13 1.76
CA SER A 36 11.89 12.89 2.97
C SER A 36 10.41 13.34 3.04
N ALA A 37 9.50 12.63 2.37
CA ALA A 37 8.07 12.92 2.44
C ALA A 37 7.46 12.48 3.77
N ASP A 38 6.38 13.14 4.19
CA ASP A 38 5.58 12.69 5.31
C ASP A 38 4.81 11.42 4.91
N PRO A 39 5.06 10.25 5.53
CA PRO A 39 4.40 9.00 5.16
C PRO A 39 2.87 9.05 5.31
N LEU A 40 2.35 9.94 6.16
CA LEU A 40 0.90 10.09 6.36
C LEU A 40 0.21 10.89 5.26
N LYS A 41 0.96 11.55 4.37
CA LYS A 41 0.41 12.33 3.28
C LYS A 41 0.49 11.56 1.97
N ASN A 42 -0.68 11.28 1.39
CA ASN A 42 -0.74 10.67 0.09
C ASN A 42 -0.35 11.69 -1.00
N PHE A 43 0.84 11.52 -1.57
CA PHE A 43 1.39 12.39 -2.61
C PHE A 43 0.59 12.43 -3.92
N ALA A 44 -0.41 11.55 -4.08
CA ALA A 44 -1.27 11.51 -5.25
C ALA A 44 -2.60 12.24 -5.09
N LEU A 45 -2.86 12.83 -3.92
CA LEU A 45 -4.03 13.68 -3.71
C LEU A 45 -3.82 15.08 -4.28
N SER A 46 -4.93 15.81 -4.45
CA SER A 46 -4.97 17.11 -5.13
C SER A 46 -4.20 18.23 -4.42
N ASP A 47 -3.93 18.10 -3.12
CA ASP A 47 -3.13 19.03 -2.32
C ASP A 47 -1.62 18.83 -2.54
N SER A 48 -1.21 17.79 -3.26
CA SER A 48 0.18 17.48 -3.60
C SER A 48 0.52 17.91 -5.02
N GLN A 49 1.77 18.33 -5.23
CA GLN A 49 2.33 18.71 -6.54
C GLN A 49 3.48 17.79 -6.96
N VAL A 50 3.63 16.62 -6.32
CA VAL A 50 4.77 15.70 -6.50
C VAL A 50 4.93 15.24 -7.96
N TYR A 51 3.82 14.89 -8.63
CA TYR A 51 3.87 14.48 -10.04
C TYR A 51 4.28 15.63 -10.96
N LEU A 52 3.73 16.83 -10.72
CA LEU A 52 4.03 18.03 -11.53
C LEU A 52 5.49 18.46 -11.36
N ARG A 53 5.99 18.45 -10.13
CA ARG A 53 7.36 18.84 -9.78
C ARG A 53 8.39 17.73 -10.04
N ARG A 54 7.94 16.55 -10.49
CA ARG A 54 8.77 15.36 -10.78
C ARG A 54 9.61 14.91 -9.58
N GLU A 55 9.04 15.01 -8.38
CA GLU A 55 9.71 14.63 -7.12
C GLU A 55 9.59 13.13 -6.82
N LEU A 56 8.73 12.42 -7.56
CA LEU A 56 8.51 10.99 -7.38
C LEU A 56 9.63 10.18 -8.03
N VAL A 57 10.24 9.30 -7.24
CA VAL A 57 11.00 8.15 -7.75
C VAL A 57 9.98 7.08 -8.15
N CYS A 58 9.67 7.04 -9.44
CA CYS A 58 8.54 6.33 -10.02
C CYS A 58 8.84 4.84 -10.23
N TRP A 59 7.89 3.97 -9.89
CA TRP A 59 7.88 2.55 -10.24
C TRP A 59 6.98 2.34 -11.47
N GLY A 60 7.58 2.27 -12.66
CA GLY A 60 6.84 2.20 -13.92
C GLY A 60 6.10 0.88 -14.17
N ASP A 61 6.29 -0.11 -13.30
CA ASP A 61 5.61 -1.41 -13.31
C ASP A 61 4.36 -1.44 -12.41
N SER A 62 4.12 -0.38 -11.63
CA SER A 62 3.14 -0.38 -10.54
C SER A 62 2.23 0.84 -10.60
N VAL A 63 0.93 0.61 -10.83
CA VAL A 63 -0.10 1.66 -10.75
C VAL A 63 -0.54 1.85 -9.29
N LYS A 64 -0.70 3.10 -8.85
CA LYS A 64 -1.17 3.42 -7.50
C LYS A 64 -2.67 3.21 -7.38
N LEU A 65 -3.08 2.41 -6.39
CA LEU A 65 -4.48 2.13 -6.09
C LEU A 65 -5.09 3.27 -5.26
N ASN A 66 -6.21 3.84 -5.73
CA ASN A 66 -6.94 4.88 -5.01
C ASN A 66 -8.17 4.29 -4.31
N TYR A 67 -8.07 4.10 -3.00
CA TYR A 67 -9.16 3.55 -2.17
C TYR A 67 -10.23 4.59 -1.81
N GLY A 68 -9.95 5.88 -1.91
CA GLY A 68 -10.78 6.91 -1.27
C GLY A 68 -10.73 6.81 0.26
N GLU A 69 -11.73 7.38 0.94
CA GLU A 69 -11.83 7.40 2.41
C GLU A 69 -12.60 6.19 2.95
N LYS A 70 -13.49 5.61 2.14
CA LYS A 70 -14.40 4.54 2.54
C LYS A 70 -14.71 3.57 1.40
N PRO A 71 -15.22 2.36 1.70
CA PRO A 71 -15.54 1.35 0.68
C PRO A 71 -16.43 1.83 -0.45
N GLU A 72 -17.33 2.77 -0.19
CA GLU A 72 -18.27 3.32 -1.17
C GLU A 72 -17.59 4.18 -2.25
N ASP A 73 -16.40 4.71 -1.98
CA ASP A 73 -15.67 5.57 -2.92
C ASP A 73 -15.05 4.75 -4.07
N CYS A 74 -14.67 3.50 -3.82
CA CYS A 74 -14.22 2.57 -4.86
C CYS A 74 -14.66 1.11 -4.59
N PRO A 75 -15.96 0.79 -4.68
CA PRO A 75 -16.51 -0.48 -4.19
C PRO A 75 -15.84 -1.72 -4.78
N PHE A 76 -15.48 -1.65 -6.07
CA PHE A 76 -14.77 -2.71 -6.76
C PHE A 76 -13.41 -3.01 -6.12
N LEU A 77 -12.58 -1.97 -5.89
CA LEU A 77 -11.24 -2.12 -5.36
C LEU A 77 -11.26 -2.70 -3.94
N TRP A 78 -12.11 -2.14 -3.08
CA TRP A 78 -12.25 -2.62 -1.69
C TRP A 78 -12.71 -4.08 -1.65
N LYS A 79 -13.71 -4.45 -2.46
CA LYS A 79 -14.18 -5.82 -2.55
C LYS A 79 -13.09 -6.75 -3.09
N TYR A 80 -12.41 -6.35 -4.15
CA TYR A 80 -11.34 -7.14 -4.77
C TYR A 80 -10.20 -7.41 -3.78
N MET A 81 -9.74 -6.39 -3.06
CA MET A 81 -8.66 -6.53 -2.08
C MET A 81 -9.08 -7.28 -0.81
N LYS A 82 -10.35 -7.18 -0.42
CA LYS A 82 -10.92 -8.01 0.65
C LYS A 82 -10.95 -9.48 0.25
N ASP A 83 -11.46 -9.78 -0.93
CA ASP A 83 -11.47 -11.14 -1.48
C ASP A 83 -10.04 -11.68 -1.60
N TYR A 84 -9.10 -10.89 -2.14
CA TYR A 84 -7.68 -11.23 -2.18
C TYR A 84 -7.11 -11.53 -0.78
N THR A 85 -7.43 -10.71 0.22
CA THR A 85 -6.97 -10.94 1.59
C THR A 85 -7.48 -12.26 2.15
N TYR A 86 -8.76 -12.58 1.95
CA TYR A 86 -9.33 -13.87 2.34
C TYR A 86 -8.61 -15.04 1.65
N VAL A 87 -8.31 -14.90 0.35
CA VAL A 87 -7.51 -15.89 -0.40
C VAL A 87 -6.13 -16.08 0.22
N VAL A 88 -5.46 -15.02 0.66
CA VAL A 88 -4.10 -15.13 1.23
C VAL A 88 -4.10 -15.84 2.59
N VAL A 89 -5.10 -15.56 3.44
CA VAL A 89 -5.08 -15.97 4.86
C VAL A 89 -5.93 -17.17 5.21
N ALA A 90 -6.78 -17.70 4.33
CA ALA A 90 -7.53 -18.90 4.70
C ALA A 90 -6.58 -20.07 5.04
N LEU A 91 -6.86 -20.81 6.11
CA LEU A 91 -6.56 -22.25 6.27
C LEU A 91 -7.60 -22.78 7.26
N SER A 92 -8.30 -23.84 6.83
CA SER A 92 -8.99 -24.79 7.72
C SER A 92 -10.00 -24.18 8.71
N ALA A 93 -11.09 -23.60 8.21
CA ALA A 93 -12.33 -23.49 8.97
C ALA A 93 -13.50 -23.86 8.05
N GLY A 94 -14.28 -24.88 8.43
CA GLY A 94 -15.26 -25.59 7.60
C GLY A 94 -16.51 -24.80 7.19
N LYS A 95 -16.41 -23.50 6.88
CA LYS A 95 -17.47 -22.65 6.36
C LYS A 95 -16.89 -21.53 5.49
N VAL A 96 -16.36 -21.86 4.32
CA VAL A 96 -16.01 -20.87 3.28
C VAL A 96 -17.00 -21.04 2.12
N PRO A 97 -17.65 -19.97 1.61
CA PRO A 97 -18.53 -20.08 0.47
C PRO A 97 -17.79 -20.60 -0.79
N PRO A 98 -18.45 -21.40 -1.64
CA PRO A 98 -17.82 -22.22 -2.69
C PRO A 98 -17.18 -21.46 -3.87
N LYS A 99 -17.07 -20.13 -3.82
CA LYS A 99 -16.35 -19.33 -4.83
C LYS A 99 -14.94 -18.90 -4.41
N GLN A 100 -14.48 -19.33 -3.23
CA GLN A 100 -13.17 -18.99 -2.65
C GLN A 100 -12.34 -20.27 -2.39
N GLU A 101 -12.26 -21.17 -3.38
CA GLU A 101 -11.48 -22.42 -3.28
C GLU A 101 -9.95 -22.23 -3.44
N CYS A 102 -9.52 -21.04 -3.87
CA CYS A 102 -8.15 -20.55 -3.74
C CYS A 102 -8.15 -19.60 -2.53
N ALA A 103 -7.29 -19.62 -1.52
CA ALA A 103 -6.06 -20.34 -1.31
C ALA A 103 -5.90 -20.53 0.21
N ARG A 104 -5.21 -21.60 0.60
CA ARG A 104 -5.07 -22.05 1.98
C ARG A 104 -3.61 -22.03 2.39
N VAL A 105 -2.98 -20.86 2.61
CA VAL A 105 -1.51 -20.84 2.47
C VAL A 105 -0.74 -20.37 3.70
N PHE A 106 -0.96 -19.14 4.20
CA PHE A 106 0.02 -18.52 5.09
C PHE A 106 -0.51 -18.20 6.48
N HIS A 107 0.29 -18.44 7.51
CA HIS A 107 -0.01 -18.11 8.92
C HIS A 107 0.29 -16.66 9.28
N GLY A 108 0.88 -15.90 8.36
CA GLY A 108 1.22 -14.52 8.59
C GLY A 108 1.28 -13.68 7.34
N LEU A 109 1.29 -12.37 7.54
CA LEU A 109 1.31 -11.33 6.53
C LEU A 109 2.52 -10.44 6.74
N ARG A 110 3.35 -10.31 5.69
CA ARG A 110 4.34 -9.23 5.58
C ARG A 110 3.67 -8.04 4.91
N ILE A 111 3.67 -6.88 5.55
CA ILE A 111 3.20 -5.63 4.95
C ILE A 111 4.42 -4.85 4.46
N ASP A 112 4.52 -4.73 3.15
CA ASP A 112 5.53 -3.96 2.44
C ASP A 112 5.19 -2.47 2.50
N ASN A 113 6.21 -1.61 2.66
CA ASN A 113 6.06 -0.15 2.79
C ASN A 113 4.82 0.30 3.60
N ALA A 114 4.60 -0.28 4.78
CA ALA A 114 3.36 -0.13 5.55
C ALA A 114 3.02 1.34 5.88
N HIS A 115 4.06 2.16 6.03
CA HIS A 115 3.98 3.60 6.27
C HIS A 115 3.32 4.38 5.12
N SER A 116 3.31 3.84 3.89
CA SER A 116 2.68 4.46 2.71
C SER A 116 1.26 3.95 2.44
N THR A 117 0.75 3.03 3.26
CA THR A 117 -0.63 2.53 3.17
C THR A 117 -1.52 3.33 4.13
N PRO A 118 -2.62 3.93 3.67
CA PRO A 118 -3.55 4.62 4.56
C PRO A 118 -4.03 3.70 5.68
N ILE A 119 -3.97 4.17 6.93
CA ILE A 119 -4.21 3.33 8.11
C ILE A 119 -5.60 2.68 8.06
N HIS A 120 -6.63 3.42 7.65
CA HIS A 120 -8.01 2.89 7.57
C HIS A 120 -8.16 1.74 6.56
N VAL A 121 -7.41 1.77 5.45
CA VAL A 121 -7.37 0.68 4.46
C VAL A 121 -6.70 -0.54 5.05
N ALA A 122 -5.51 -0.37 5.64
CA ALA A 122 -4.77 -1.46 6.25
C ALA A 122 -5.56 -2.12 7.40
N GLU A 123 -6.21 -1.31 8.24
CA GLU A 123 -7.05 -1.76 9.35
C GLU A 123 -8.22 -2.62 8.85
N TYR A 124 -8.93 -2.16 7.82
CA TYR A 124 -10.03 -2.92 7.20
C TYR A 124 -9.59 -4.28 6.65
N LEU A 125 -8.47 -4.32 5.92
CA LEU A 125 -7.96 -5.57 5.33
C LEU A 125 -7.42 -6.51 6.41
N LEU A 126 -6.73 -6.01 7.42
CA LEU A 126 -6.27 -6.85 8.54
C LEU A 126 -7.41 -7.39 9.40
N LEU A 127 -8.50 -6.64 9.56
CA LEU A 127 -9.71 -7.15 10.20
C LEU A 127 -10.32 -8.28 9.36
N ALA A 128 -10.43 -8.13 8.04
CA ALA A 128 -10.87 -9.20 7.15
C ALA A 128 -9.94 -10.43 7.24
N ALA A 129 -8.63 -10.23 7.33
CA ALA A 129 -7.70 -11.35 7.56
C ALA A 129 -7.98 -12.09 8.87
N ARG A 130 -8.23 -11.34 9.96
CA ARG A 130 -8.50 -11.88 11.30
C ARG A 130 -9.86 -12.54 11.45
N GLU A 131 -10.85 -12.17 10.63
CA GLU A 131 -12.13 -12.89 10.55
C GLU A 131 -11.92 -14.36 10.13
N ILE A 132 -10.95 -14.60 9.26
CA ILE A 132 -10.62 -15.95 8.77
C ILE A 132 -9.60 -16.65 9.66
N ARG A 133 -8.54 -15.93 10.08
CA ARG A 133 -7.54 -16.43 11.03
C ARG A 133 -7.31 -15.41 12.15
N PRO A 134 -7.96 -15.58 13.31
CA PRO A 134 -7.81 -14.66 14.45
C PRO A 134 -6.36 -14.50 14.95
N ASP A 135 -5.53 -15.54 14.79
CA ASP A 135 -4.13 -15.61 15.22
C ASP A 135 -3.12 -15.33 14.08
N VAL A 136 -3.55 -14.68 12.99
CA VAL A 136 -2.64 -14.32 11.89
C VAL A 136 -1.49 -13.42 12.39
N TYR A 137 -0.26 -13.86 12.15
CA TYR A 137 0.94 -13.12 12.54
C TYR A 137 1.22 -12.01 11.54
N VAL A 138 1.32 -10.75 12.00
CA VAL A 138 1.53 -9.60 11.10
C VAL A 138 2.88 -8.97 11.38
N PHE A 139 3.70 -8.80 10.35
CA PHE A 139 4.95 -8.08 10.45
C PHE A 139 5.10 -7.07 9.33
N ALA A 140 5.72 -5.92 9.62
CA ALA A 140 5.70 -4.78 8.71
C ALA A 140 7.08 -4.17 8.51
N GLU A 141 7.35 -3.78 7.27
CA GLU A 141 8.38 -2.80 6.95
C GLU A 141 7.81 -1.40 7.23
N LEU A 142 8.18 -0.84 8.38
CA LEU A 142 7.64 0.43 8.88
C LEU A 142 8.79 1.35 9.31
N PHE A 143 9.02 2.37 8.49
CA PHE A 143 10.07 3.37 8.70
C PHE A 143 9.45 4.76 8.62
N THR A 144 8.74 5.19 9.66
CA THR A 144 8.09 6.51 9.65
C THR A 144 9.03 7.67 9.99
N GLY A 145 10.27 7.35 10.43
CA GLY A 145 11.21 8.32 10.99
C GLY A 145 10.85 8.82 12.39
N SER A 146 9.81 8.27 13.02
CA SER A 146 9.36 8.66 14.36
C SER A 146 8.80 7.47 15.12
N GLU A 147 9.38 7.15 16.27
CA GLU A 147 8.89 6.08 17.14
C GLU A 147 7.42 6.29 17.56
N HIS A 148 7.00 7.55 17.74
CA HIS A 148 5.61 7.88 18.04
C HIS A 148 4.67 7.49 16.89
N LYS A 149 5.03 7.81 15.65
CA LYS A 149 4.25 7.40 14.47
C LYS A 149 4.29 5.88 14.30
N ASP A 150 5.43 5.23 14.50
CA ASP A 150 5.52 3.78 14.45
C ASP A 150 4.54 3.12 15.44
N ASN A 151 4.51 3.60 16.68
CA ASN A 151 3.58 3.14 17.72
C ASN A 151 2.11 3.32 17.34
N LEU A 152 1.76 4.39 16.62
CA LEU A 152 0.40 4.58 16.12
C LEU A 152 -0.01 3.44 15.16
N PHE A 153 0.85 3.12 14.18
CA PHE A 153 0.60 2.04 13.23
C PHE A 153 0.55 0.68 13.94
N VAL A 154 1.50 0.40 14.83
CA VAL A 154 1.56 -0.88 15.57
C VAL A 154 0.28 -1.11 16.36
N ASN A 155 -0.17 -0.11 17.12
CA ASN A 155 -1.36 -0.22 17.97
C ASN A 155 -2.65 -0.35 17.16
N ARG A 156 -2.82 0.47 16.11
CA ARG A 156 -4.05 0.43 15.29
C ARG A 156 -4.15 -0.82 14.43
N LEU A 157 -3.05 -1.23 13.83
CA LEU A 157 -3.03 -2.37 12.90
C LEU A 157 -2.86 -3.71 13.62
N GLY A 158 -2.41 -3.71 14.89
CA GLY A 158 -2.09 -4.92 15.64
C GLY A 158 -0.89 -5.65 15.02
N ILE A 159 0.16 -4.90 14.66
CA ILE A 159 1.38 -5.47 14.08
C ILE A 159 2.13 -6.22 15.18
N SER A 160 2.46 -7.48 14.94
CA SER A 160 3.16 -8.35 15.87
C SER A 160 4.67 -8.10 15.90
N SER A 161 5.28 -7.67 14.78
CA SER A 161 6.72 -7.37 14.72
C SER A 161 7.07 -6.33 13.65
N LEU A 162 8.10 -5.55 13.93
CA LEU A 162 8.67 -4.59 12.97
C LEU A 162 9.95 -5.16 12.38
N ILE A 163 10.12 -4.99 11.07
CA ILE A 163 11.36 -5.35 10.39
C ILE A 163 12.46 -4.36 10.80
N ARG A 164 13.65 -4.90 11.09
CA ARG A 164 14.88 -4.16 11.38
C ARG A 164 16.00 -4.73 10.51
N GLU A 165 16.81 -3.85 9.93
CA GLU A 165 17.79 -4.21 8.92
C GLU A 165 19.20 -3.95 9.44
N ALA A 166 19.93 -5.02 9.80
CA ALA A 166 21.33 -4.91 10.23
C ALA A 166 22.22 -4.26 9.16
N GLN A 167 21.90 -4.45 7.88
CA GLN A 167 22.67 -3.87 6.77
C GLN A 167 22.53 -2.35 6.63
N ALA A 168 21.64 -1.72 7.40
CA ALA A 168 21.51 -0.26 7.43
C ALA A 168 22.66 0.42 8.22
N ALA A 169 23.41 -0.33 9.03
CA ALA A 169 24.58 0.21 9.71
C ALA A 169 25.71 0.51 8.72
N HIS A 170 26.20 1.75 8.72
CA HIS A 170 27.29 2.20 7.84
C HIS A 170 28.68 1.89 8.40
N ASP A 171 28.79 1.54 9.68
CA ASP A 171 30.02 1.08 10.33
C ASP A 171 29.75 0.12 11.51
N SER A 172 30.81 -0.39 12.14
CA SER A 172 30.71 -1.31 13.27
C SER A 172 30.17 -0.68 14.55
N HIS A 173 30.32 0.63 14.74
CA HIS A 173 29.80 1.32 15.92
C HIS A 173 28.28 1.45 15.84
N GLU A 174 27.77 1.84 14.67
CA GLU A 174 26.34 1.92 14.41
C GLU A 174 25.69 0.54 14.45
N GLN A 175 26.38 -0.50 13.97
CA GLN A 175 25.90 -1.88 14.11
C GLN A 175 25.77 -2.27 15.59
N GLY A 176 26.71 -1.86 16.44
CA GLY A 176 26.60 -2.02 17.88
C GLY A 176 25.34 -1.35 18.45
N ARG A 177 25.03 -0.13 18.01
CA ARG A 177 23.81 0.62 18.41
C ARG A 177 22.50 -0.05 17.96
N LEU A 178 22.50 -0.80 16.85
CA LEU A 178 21.30 -1.51 16.39
C LEU A 178 21.05 -2.82 17.16
N VAL A 179 22.08 -3.41 17.76
CA VAL A 179 21.99 -4.67 18.51
C VAL A 179 21.52 -4.46 19.95
N TYR A 180 21.83 -3.30 20.55
CA TYR A 180 21.55 -2.97 21.95
C TYR A 180 20.53 -1.84 22.08
#